data_AF-A0A150TRR5-F1
#
_entry.id   AF-A0A150TRR5-F1
#
_cell.length_a   1.000
_cell.length_b   1.000
_cell.length_c   1.000
_cell.angle_alpha   90.00
_cell.angle_beta   90.00
_cell.angle_gamma   90.00
#
_symmetry.space_group_name_H-M   'P 1'
#
loop_
_entity.id
_entity.type
_entity.pdbx_description
1 polymer ?
#
loop_
_entity_poly.entity_id
_entity_poly.type
_entity_poly.pdbx_seq_one_letter_code
_entity_poly.pdbx_strand_id
1 'polypeptide(L)'
;MSRDIELQCRCGKLHGWLRDASPSAVNRAICYCSDCQAFLHHLGRADLLDEHGGSDIVQVPPSAISFDRGTEVIAAVRLTPRGLYRWYASCCKTPLGNTPTPRLPVLGIATELFRQAPSASPCDEVFGPPRGGIFGKFAIGEPPPGTVKPNVPLLARTIGKVLGWKISGKTWPHPFFDRASGNPKYPVTVLPQAERDALRPLCGPRPASA
;
A
#
# COMPACT_ATOMS: atom_id res chain seq x y z
N MET A 1 -22.03 3.35 7.84
CA MET A 1 -22.39 3.94 6.53
C MET A 1 -21.12 4.04 5.69
N SER A 2 -21.20 3.93 4.37
CA SER A 2 -20.07 4.22 3.48
C SER A 2 -19.92 5.73 3.29
N ARG A 3 -18.70 6.18 2.98
CA ARG A 3 -18.40 7.58 2.64
C ARG A 3 -17.21 7.66 1.69
N ASP A 4 -17.15 8.74 0.92
CA ASP A 4 -15.99 9.05 0.11
C ASP A 4 -14.89 9.67 0.98
N ILE A 5 -13.65 9.29 0.72
CA ILE A 5 -12.49 9.68 1.51
C ILE A 5 -11.44 10.29 0.60
N GLU A 6 -10.99 11.48 0.97
CA GLU A 6 -9.96 12.21 0.25
C GLU A 6 -8.59 11.52 0.37
N LEU A 7 -7.80 11.63 -0.70
CA LEU A 7 -6.44 11.15 -0.81
C LEU A 7 -5.54 12.33 -1.14
N GLN A 8 -4.44 12.52 -0.43
CA GLN A 8 -3.49 13.59 -0.76
C GLN A 8 -2.06 13.18 -0.44
N CYS A 9 -1.11 13.51 -1.33
CA CYS A 9 0.30 13.41 -0.97
C CYS A 9 0.69 14.53 0.03
N ARG A 10 1.79 14.34 0.76
CA ARG A 10 2.23 15.25 1.83
C ARG A 10 2.41 16.71 1.38
N CYS A 11 2.82 16.95 0.13
CA CYS A 11 2.99 18.31 -0.41
C CYS A 11 1.75 18.86 -1.14
N GLY A 12 0.65 18.09 -1.17
CA GLY A 12 -0.62 18.50 -1.77
C GLY A 12 -0.74 18.50 -3.29
N LYS A 13 0.37 18.28 -4.02
CA LYS A 13 0.40 18.27 -5.49
C LYS A 13 -0.49 17.18 -6.09
N LEU A 14 -0.40 15.96 -5.57
CA LEU A 14 -1.29 14.85 -5.92
C LEU A 14 -2.49 14.82 -4.99
N HIS A 15 -3.68 14.68 -5.58
CA HIS A 15 -4.97 14.59 -4.88
C HIS A 15 -5.93 13.61 -5.58
N GLY A 16 -6.81 12.98 -4.81
CA GLY A 16 -7.77 12.01 -5.31
C GLY A 16 -8.78 11.56 -4.25
N TRP A 17 -9.44 10.43 -4.54
CA TRP A 17 -10.56 9.90 -3.76
C TRP A 17 -10.53 8.38 -3.68
N LEU A 18 -10.90 7.87 -2.50
CA LEU A 18 -11.40 6.52 -2.29
C LEU A 18 -12.92 6.58 -2.14
N ARG A 19 -13.65 5.95 -3.07
CA ARG A 19 -15.12 5.91 -3.09
C ARG A 19 -15.69 4.80 -2.20
N ASP A 20 -16.85 5.07 -1.60
CA ASP A 20 -17.64 4.10 -0.82
C ASP A 20 -16.86 3.40 0.31
N ALA A 21 -15.95 4.11 0.97
CA ALA A 21 -15.14 3.57 2.05
C ALA A 21 -16.00 3.20 3.26
N SER A 22 -15.75 2.01 3.80
CA SER A 22 -16.31 1.55 5.07
C SER A 22 -15.48 0.37 5.60
N PRO A 23 -15.59 0.02 6.91
CA PRO A 23 -14.87 -1.12 7.46
C PRO A 23 -15.25 -2.45 6.79
N SER A 24 -16.49 -2.56 6.32
CA SER A 24 -16.96 -3.75 5.60
C SER A 24 -16.50 -3.75 4.15
N ALA A 25 -16.36 -2.59 3.48
CA ALA A 25 -15.94 -2.47 2.08
C ALA A 25 -14.45 -2.79 1.86
N VAL A 26 -13.59 -2.42 2.81
CA VAL A 26 -12.13 -2.55 2.69
C VAL A 26 -11.58 -3.75 3.50
N ASN A 27 -10.27 -3.97 3.38
CA ASN A 27 -9.52 -4.85 4.27
C ASN A 27 -8.22 -4.20 4.74
N ARG A 28 -8.16 -3.77 6.01
CA ARG A 28 -6.99 -3.11 6.60
C ARG A 28 -6.12 -4.11 7.38
N ALA A 29 -4.81 -4.03 7.21
CA ALA A 29 -3.82 -4.87 7.88
C ALA A 29 -2.50 -4.11 8.08
N ILE A 30 -1.66 -4.59 9.00
CA ILE A 30 -0.27 -4.13 9.12
C ILE A 30 0.64 -5.14 8.44
N CYS A 31 1.51 -4.70 7.53
CA CYS A 31 2.46 -5.56 6.83
C CYS A 31 3.88 -5.37 7.34
N TYR A 32 4.46 -6.42 7.91
CA TYR A 32 5.81 -6.41 8.48
C TYR A 32 6.88 -6.95 7.52
N CYS A 33 6.56 -7.16 6.23
CA CYS A 33 7.53 -7.77 5.33
C CYS A 33 8.74 -6.84 5.09
N SER A 34 9.92 -7.44 4.93
CA SER A 34 11.16 -6.72 4.66
C SER A 34 11.09 -5.86 3.40
N ASP A 35 10.28 -6.25 2.41
CA ASP A 35 10.07 -5.45 1.21
C ASP A 35 9.23 -4.16 1.47
N CYS A 36 8.31 -4.17 2.44
CA CYS A 36 7.59 -2.95 2.84
C CYS A 36 8.52 -2.00 3.61
N GLN A 37 9.36 -2.54 4.49
CA GLN A 37 10.41 -1.78 5.16
C GLN A 37 11.39 -1.19 4.14
N ALA A 38 11.94 -2.00 3.24
CA ALA A 38 12.90 -1.55 2.22
C ALA A 38 12.32 -0.47 1.31
N PHE A 39 11.03 -0.56 0.97
CA PHE A 39 10.34 0.48 0.21
C PHE A 39 10.30 1.82 0.95
N LEU A 40 9.96 1.82 2.23
CA LEU A 40 9.93 3.06 3.01
C LEU A 40 11.33 3.62 3.27
N HIS A 41 12.35 2.77 3.49
CA HIS A 41 13.75 3.22 3.52
C HIS A 41 14.20 3.83 2.19
N HIS A 42 13.87 3.21 1.05
CA HIS A 42 14.18 3.76 -0.28
C HIS A 42 13.54 5.14 -0.52
N LEU A 43 12.33 5.36 0.00
CA LEU A 43 11.65 6.66 -0.09
C LEU A 43 12.19 7.70 0.91
N GLY A 44 13.08 7.32 1.82
CA GLY A 44 13.45 8.16 2.97
C GLY A 44 12.25 8.45 3.88
N ARG A 45 11.29 7.50 3.94
CA ARG A 45 10.05 7.60 4.71
C ARG A 45 9.89 6.50 5.75
N ALA A 46 11.00 6.06 6.34
CA ALA A 46 10.98 5.08 7.42
C ALA A 46 10.26 5.59 8.68
N ASP A 47 10.04 6.91 8.79
CA ASP A 47 9.17 7.55 9.80
C ASP A 47 7.73 7.03 9.78
N LEU A 48 7.30 6.40 8.68
CA LEU A 48 5.96 5.82 8.53
C LEU A 48 5.85 4.36 8.97
N LEU A 49 6.96 3.72 9.33
CA LEU A 49 6.95 2.38 9.91
C LEU A 49 6.54 2.46 11.38
N ASP A 50 5.76 1.49 11.86
CA ASP A 50 5.61 1.31 13.31
C ASP A 50 6.92 0.80 13.96
N GLU A 51 6.92 0.71 15.29
CA GLU A 51 8.09 0.28 16.08
C GLU A 51 8.63 -1.11 15.69
N HIS A 52 7.80 -1.94 15.06
CA HIS A 52 8.14 -3.28 14.60
C HIS A 52 8.39 -3.34 13.08
N GLY A 53 8.55 -2.20 12.41
CA GLY A 53 8.79 -2.15 10.96
C GLY A 53 7.53 -2.48 10.15
N GLY A 54 6.34 -2.24 10.70
CA GLY A 54 5.06 -2.48 10.06
C GLY A 54 4.57 -1.30 9.22
N SER A 55 4.03 -1.59 8.04
CA SER A 55 3.32 -0.62 7.21
C SER A 55 1.80 -0.81 7.31
N ASP A 56 1.07 0.23 7.70
CA ASP A 56 -0.38 0.22 7.79
C ASP A 56 -1.03 0.41 6.41
N ILE A 57 -1.70 -0.64 5.93
CA ILE A 57 -2.22 -0.74 4.56
C ILE A 57 -3.73 -1.00 4.54
N VAL A 58 -4.44 -0.31 3.65
CA VAL A 58 -5.87 -0.53 3.38
C VAL A 58 -6.02 -1.14 1.99
N GLN A 59 -6.50 -2.38 1.92
CA GLN A 59 -6.77 -3.06 0.66
C GLN A 59 -8.15 -2.68 0.14
N VAL A 60 -8.17 -2.22 -1.11
CA VAL A 60 -9.36 -1.72 -1.83
C VAL A 60 -9.35 -2.26 -3.27
N PRO A 61 -10.50 -2.26 -3.97
CA PRO A 61 -10.48 -2.54 -5.40
C PRO A 61 -9.95 -1.31 -6.17
N PRO A 62 -9.24 -1.51 -7.31
CA PRO A 62 -8.74 -0.41 -8.13
C PRO A 62 -9.80 0.61 -8.54
N SER A 63 -11.00 0.16 -8.89
CA SER A 63 -12.09 1.04 -9.36
C SER A 63 -12.62 2.01 -8.31
N ALA A 64 -12.28 1.80 -7.03
CA ALA A 64 -12.68 2.71 -5.96
C ALA A 64 -11.71 3.89 -5.81
N ILE A 65 -10.55 3.87 -6.49
CA ILE A 65 -9.55 4.93 -6.43
C ILE A 65 -9.58 5.77 -7.71
N SER A 66 -9.62 7.09 -7.54
CA SER A 66 -9.45 8.06 -8.62
C SER A 66 -8.50 9.17 -8.20
N PHE A 67 -7.71 9.69 -9.12
CA PHE A 67 -6.93 10.91 -8.92
C PHE A 67 -7.47 12.00 -9.84
N ASP A 68 -7.70 13.19 -9.32
CA ASP A 68 -8.24 14.33 -10.08
C ASP A 68 -7.21 15.43 -10.35
N ARG A 69 -6.06 15.39 -9.64
CA ARG A 69 -4.97 16.36 -9.79
C ARG A 69 -3.62 15.73 -9.48
N GLY A 70 -2.58 16.13 -10.21
CA GLY A 70 -1.18 15.77 -9.90
C GLY A 70 -0.77 14.37 -10.35
N THR A 71 -1.42 13.78 -11.34
CA THR A 71 -1.10 12.42 -11.79
C THR A 71 0.28 12.33 -12.45
N GLU A 72 0.81 13.43 -12.96
CA GLU A 72 2.14 13.55 -13.55
C GLU A 72 3.27 13.29 -12.55
N VAL A 73 3.01 13.45 -11.25
CA VAL A 73 4.00 13.13 -10.20
C VAL A 73 3.88 11.71 -9.67
N ILE A 74 2.97 10.87 -10.18
CA ILE A 74 2.89 9.45 -9.80
C ILE A 74 4.06 8.69 -10.44
N ALA A 75 4.72 7.85 -9.66
CA ALA A 75 5.72 6.92 -10.14
C ALA A 75 5.62 5.58 -9.39
N ALA A 76 6.29 4.55 -9.90
CA ALA A 76 6.49 3.31 -9.17
C ALA A 76 7.95 2.84 -9.17
N VAL A 77 8.29 2.13 -8.11
CA VAL A 77 9.50 1.31 -8.04
C VAL A 77 9.11 -0.14 -7.85
N ARG A 78 9.88 -1.06 -8.43
CA ARG A 78 9.83 -2.49 -8.14
C ARG A 78 11.17 -2.89 -7.53
N LEU A 79 11.14 -3.49 -6.34
CA LEU A 79 12.37 -3.94 -5.67
C LEU A 79 13.05 -5.09 -6.42
N THR A 80 12.28 -5.84 -7.23
CA THR A 80 12.81 -6.87 -8.14
C THR A 80 12.07 -6.82 -9.47
N PRO A 81 12.62 -7.38 -10.56
CA PRO A 81 11.94 -7.43 -11.86
C PRO A 81 10.58 -8.14 -11.86
N ARG A 82 10.30 -8.99 -10.84
CA ARG A 82 9.02 -9.71 -10.68
C ARG A 82 8.24 -9.29 -9.42
N GLY A 83 8.72 -8.31 -8.67
CA GLY A 83 8.09 -7.84 -7.43
C GLY A 83 6.84 -6.99 -7.67
N LEU A 84 6.19 -6.61 -6.57
CA LEU A 84 5.04 -5.69 -6.60
C LEU A 84 5.42 -4.34 -7.21
N TYR A 85 4.48 -3.70 -7.88
CA TYR A 85 4.57 -2.27 -8.17
C TYR A 85 4.31 -1.52 -6.89
N ARG A 86 5.26 -0.68 -6.47
CA ARG A 86 5.16 0.15 -5.26
C ARG A 86 5.06 1.61 -5.70
N TRP A 87 3.85 2.13 -5.66
CA TRP A 87 3.47 3.45 -6.16
C TRP A 87 3.76 4.52 -5.10
N TYR A 88 4.30 5.66 -5.54
CA TYR A 88 4.61 6.80 -4.70
C TYR A 88 4.44 8.12 -5.48
N ALA A 89 4.23 9.22 -4.77
CA ALA A 89 4.28 10.56 -5.34
C ALA A 89 5.75 11.02 -5.38
N SER A 90 6.31 11.17 -6.58
CA SER A 90 7.71 11.53 -6.81
C SER A 90 8.11 12.89 -6.23
N CYS A 91 7.16 13.83 -6.18
CA CYS A 91 7.36 15.19 -5.68
C CYS A 91 7.73 15.30 -4.19
N CYS A 92 7.29 14.36 -3.35
CA CYS A 92 7.51 14.41 -1.90
C CYS A 92 7.77 13.03 -1.28
N LYS A 93 7.94 12.01 -2.12
CA LYS A 93 8.16 10.61 -1.74
C LYS A 93 7.04 10.03 -0.85
N THR A 94 5.81 10.56 -0.93
CA THR A 94 4.67 9.96 -0.22
C THR A 94 4.34 8.60 -0.81
N PRO A 95 4.33 7.51 -0.03
CA PRO A 95 3.87 6.21 -0.50
C PRO A 95 2.37 6.28 -0.83
N LEU A 96 1.97 5.77 -2.00
CA LEU A 96 0.55 5.70 -2.39
C LEU A 96 -0.01 4.32 -2.09
N GLY A 97 0.69 3.27 -2.55
CA GLY A 97 0.22 1.91 -2.37
C GLY A 97 0.96 0.91 -3.24
N ASN A 98 0.45 -0.32 -3.31
CA ASN A 98 1.04 -1.38 -4.10
C ASN A 98 0.03 -2.24 -4.86
N THR A 99 0.45 -2.73 -6.01
CA THR A 99 -0.33 -3.65 -6.85
C THR A 99 0.53 -4.82 -7.31
N PRO A 100 0.03 -6.07 -7.26
CA PRO A 100 0.78 -7.22 -7.74
C PRO A 100 0.76 -7.34 -9.28
N THR A 101 -0.40 -7.15 -9.89
CA THR A 101 -0.61 -7.27 -11.33
C THR A 101 -1.89 -6.50 -11.72
N PRO A 102 -1.96 -5.92 -12.93
CA PRO A 102 -3.16 -5.21 -13.41
C PRO A 102 -4.44 -6.06 -13.42
N ARG A 103 -4.31 -7.40 -13.45
CA ARG A 103 -5.47 -8.30 -13.56
C ARG A 103 -6.15 -8.63 -12.23
N LEU A 104 -5.47 -8.39 -11.11
CA LEU A 104 -5.97 -8.71 -9.78
C LEU A 104 -6.59 -7.45 -9.16
N PRO A 105 -7.88 -7.47 -8.77
CA PRO A 105 -8.57 -6.28 -8.27
C PRO A 105 -8.21 -5.98 -6.81
N VAL A 106 -6.93 -5.86 -6.49
CA VAL A 106 -6.48 -5.48 -5.15
C VAL A 106 -5.35 -4.48 -5.22
N LEU A 107 -5.55 -3.38 -4.51
CA LEU A 107 -4.60 -2.31 -4.30
C LEU A 107 -4.44 -2.11 -2.80
N GLY A 108 -3.23 -2.25 -2.28
CA GLY A 108 -2.92 -1.92 -0.89
C GLY A 108 -2.50 -0.47 -0.78
N ILE A 109 -3.39 0.42 -0.34
CA ILE A 109 -3.11 1.85 -0.14
C ILE A 109 -2.37 2.06 1.18
N ALA A 110 -1.30 2.85 1.15
CA ALA A 110 -0.62 3.29 2.36
C ALA A 110 -1.48 4.32 3.09
N THR A 111 -1.69 4.13 4.38
CA THR A 111 -2.60 4.97 5.17
C THR A 111 -2.18 6.44 5.25
N GLU A 112 -0.89 6.74 5.07
CA GLU A 112 -0.36 8.09 4.92
C GLU A 112 -1.14 8.92 3.90
N LEU A 113 -1.60 8.31 2.81
CA LEU A 113 -2.34 9.02 1.76
C LEU A 113 -3.69 9.58 2.25
N PHE A 114 -4.32 8.92 3.23
CA PHE A 114 -5.55 9.40 3.86
C PHE A 114 -5.26 10.41 4.97
N ARG A 115 -4.16 10.24 5.71
CA ARG A 115 -3.79 11.09 6.86
C ARG A 115 -3.35 12.49 6.46
N GLN A 116 -2.80 12.64 5.26
CA GLN A 116 -2.31 13.92 4.75
C GLN A 116 -3.40 14.77 4.10
N ALA A 117 -4.61 14.23 3.88
CA ALA A 117 -5.69 14.97 3.24
C ALA A 117 -6.25 16.07 4.16
N PRO A 118 -6.71 17.22 3.65
CA PRO A 118 -7.27 18.29 4.47
C PRO A 118 -8.54 17.85 5.20
N SER A 119 -9.35 16.96 4.61
CA SER A 119 -10.52 16.37 5.26
C SER A 119 -10.22 15.07 6.03
N ALA A 120 -8.95 14.83 6.42
CA ALA A 120 -8.54 13.57 7.05
C ALA A 120 -9.37 13.27 8.31
N SER A 121 -9.92 12.07 8.36
CA SER A 121 -10.46 11.46 9.58
C SER A 121 -9.52 10.36 10.05
N PRO A 122 -9.48 10.03 11.36
CA PRO A 122 -8.71 8.90 11.85
C PRO A 122 -9.04 7.62 11.06
N CYS A 123 -8.01 6.89 10.62
CA CYS A 123 -8.20 5.69 9.79
C CYS A 123 -9.09 4.64 10.48
N ASP A 124 -9.05 4.56 11.81
CA ASP A 124 -9.86 3.63 12.60
C ASP A 124 -11.36 3.94 12.49
N GLU A 125 -11.75 5.21 12.43
CA GLU A 125 -13.15 5.62 12.26
C GLU A 125 -13.70 5.34 10.86
N VAL A 126 -12.83 5.31 9.86
CA VAL A 126 -13.20 5.12 8.45
C VAL A 126 -13.16 3.65 8.06
N PHE A 127 -12.07 2.97 8.40
CA PHE A 127 -11.74 1.62 7.93
C PHE A 127 -11.88 0.55 9.02
N GLY A 128 -12.12 0.96 10.26
CA GLY A 128 -11.98 0.09 11.43
C GLY A 128 -10.51 -0.14 11.80
N PRO A 129 -10.26 -0.80 12.95
CA PRO A 129 -8.90 -1.18 13.33
C PRO A 129 -8.30 -2.15 12.30
N PRO A 130 -6.96 -2.24 12.18
CA PRO A 130 -6.32 -3.29 11.42
C PRO A 130 -6.83 -4.66 11.88
N ARG A 131 -7.21 -5.53 10.92
CA ARG A 131 -7.72 -6.89 11.24
C ARG A 131 -6.62 -7.86 11.70
N GLY A 132 -5.38 -7.44 11.62
CA GLY A 132 -4.21 -8.20 12.05
C GLY A 132 -2.94 -7.77 11.32
N GLY A 133 -1.83 -8.34 11.76
CA GLY A 133 -0.55 -8.24 11.08
C GLY A 133 -0.31 -9.39 10.12
N ILE A 134 0.45 -9.14 9.07
CA ILE A 134 0.96 -10.16 8.13
C ILE A 134 2.47 -10.09 8.04
N PHE A 135 3.09 -11.24 7.74
CA PHE A 135 4.53 -11.37 7.58
C PHE A 135 5.36 -10.99 8.82
N GLY A 136 4.82 -11.20 10.03
CA GLY A 136 5.47 -10.87 11.29
C GLY A 136 6.83 -11.54 11.50
N LYS A 137 7.14 -12.63 10.79
CA LYS A 137 8.49 -13.23 10.79
C LYS A 137 9.62 -12.27 10.34
N PHE A 138 9.28 -11.14 9.73
CA PHE A 138 10.20 -10.08 9.31
C PHE A 138 10.07 -8.79 10.13
N ALA A 139 9.19 -8.77 11.15
CA ALA A 139 9.05 -7.64 12.05
C ALA A 139 10.37 -7.38 12.78
N ILE A 140 10.69 -6.11 13.00
CA ILE A 140 11.85 -5.65 13.76
C ILE A 140 11.65 -6.03 15.23
N GLY A 141 12.70 -6.60 15.85
CA GLY A 141 12.65 -7.03 17.24
C GLY A 141 11.71 -8.23 17.44
N GLU A 142 10.98 -8.21 18.55
CA GLU A 142 9.98 -9.24 18.84
C GLU A 142 8.71 -8.98 18.01
N PRO A 143 8.23 -9.96 17.23
CA PRO A 143 7.06 -9.75 16.39
C PRO A 143 5.79 -9.64 17.23
N PRO A 144 4.84 -8.75 16.86
CA PRO A 144 3.57 -8.65 17.57
C PRO A 144 2.82 -9.99 17.61
N PRO A 145 2.09 -10.30 18.69
CA PRO A 145 1.37 -11.57 18.82
C PRO A 145 0.44 -11.86 17.63
N GLY A 146 0.43 -13.11 17.17
CA GLY A 146 -0.46 -13.54 16.09
C GLY A 146 -0.06 -13.10 14.67
N THR A 147 1.12 -12.49 14.48
CA THR A 147 1.57 -11.97 13.17
C THR A 147 2.55 -12.89 12.43
N VAL A 148 3.19 -13.84 13.13
CA VAL A 148 4.19 -14.76 12.55
C VAL A 148 3.53 -15.85 11.71
N LYS A 149 2.48 -16.49 12.24
CA LYS A 149 1.72 -17.52 11.52
C LYS A 149 0.70 -16.86 10.58
N PRO A 150 0.33 -17.50 9.46
CA PRO A 150 -0.70 -16.97 8.57
C PRO A 150 -2.02 -16.72 9.32
N ASN A 151 -2.51 -15.48 9.27
CA ASN A 151 -3.82 -15.11 9.79
C ASN A 151 -4.91 -15.61 8.82
N VAL A 152 -5.41 -16.83 9.06
CA VAL A 152 -6.39 -17.51 8.19
C VAL A 152 -7.68 -16.69 7.98
N PRO A 153 -8.31 -16.11 9.02
CA PRO A 153 -9.48 -15.25 8.84
C PRO A 153 -9.21 -14.03 7.93
N LEU A 154 -8.05 -13.38 8.10
CA LEU A 154 -7.65 -12.25 7.27
C LEU A 154 -7.41 -12.66 5.82
N LEU A 155 -6.75 -13.80 5.61
CA LEU A 155 -6.49 -14.35 4.27
C LEU A 155 -7.79 -14.74 3.57
N ALA A 156 -8.68 -15.48 4.24
CA ALA A 156 -9.97 -15.88 3.70
C ALA A 156 -10.82 -14.66 3.32
N ARG A 157 -10.82 -13.62 4.16
CA ARG A 157 -11.47 -12.35 3.85
C ARG A 157 -10.86 -11.66 2.62
N THR A 158 -9.53 -11.62 2.53
CA THR A 158 -8.83 -11.03 1.37
C THR A 158 -9.24 -11.75 0.08
N ILE A 159 -9.26 -13.10 0.09
CA ILE A 159 -9.68 -13.91 -1.05
C ILE A 159 -11.14 -13.62 -1.41
N GLY A 160 -12.06 -13.66 -0.45
CA GLY A 160 -13.47 -13.38 -0.69
C GLY A 160 -13.71 -11.98 -1.26
N LYS A 161 -12.96 -10.98 -0.78
CA LYS A 161 -12.98 -9.61 -1.32
C LYS A 161 -12.50 -9.55 -2.76
N VAL A 162 -11.34 -10.12 -3.04
CA VAL A 162 -10.76 -10.16 -4.39
C VAL A 162 -11.70 -10.84 -5.39
N LEU A 163 -12.29 -11.97 -5.00
CA LEU A 163 -13.27 -12.68 -5.83
C LEU A 163 -14.53 -11.84 -6.07
N GLY A 164 -15.11 -11.27 -5.01
CA GLY A 164 -16.28 -10.39 -5.13
C GLY A 164 -16.00 -9.16 -6.01
N TRP A 165 -14.84 -8.54 -5.87
CA TRP A 165 -14.40 -7.42 -6.72
C TRP A 165 -14.14 -7.83 -8.16
N LYS A 166 -13.66 -9.06 -8.39
CA LYS A 166 -13.47 -9.59 -9.74
C LYS A 166 -14.80 -9.78 -10.44
N ILE A 167 -15.76 -10.43 -9.77
CA ILE A 167 -17.10 -10.71 -10.29
C ILE A 167 -17.87 -9.41 -10.56
N SER A 168 -17.75 -8.42 -9.67
CA SER A 168 -18.40 -7.11 -9.82
C SER A 168 -17.66 -6.14 -10.75
N GLY A 169 -16.63 -6.59 -11.48
CA GLY A 169 -15.93 -5.76 -12.46
C GLY A 169 -15.04 -4.65 -11.85
N LYS A 170 -14.84 -4.61 -10.53
CA LYS A 170 -14.10 -3.57 -9.81
C LYS A 170 -12.58 -3.57 -10.03
N THR A 171 -12.11 -4.32 -11.03
CA THR A 171 -10.74 -4.19 -11.55
C THR A 171 -10.57 -2.87 -12.31
N TRP A 172 -11.64 -2.38 -12.96
CA TRP A 172 -11.61 -1.22 -13.84
C TRP A 172 -12.67 -0.19 -13.46
N PRO A 173 -12.42 1.13 -13.65
CA PRO A 173 -11.16 1.72 -14.11
C PRO A 173 -10.00 1.46 -13.14
N HIS A 174 -8.77 1.35 -13.64
CA HIS A 174 -7.59 1.14 -12.80
C HIS A 174 -6.79 2.46 -12.73
N PRO A 175 -6.44 2.96 -11.53
CA PRO A 175 -5.73 4.25 -11.41
C PRO A 175 -4.32 4.20 -12.01
N PHE A 176 -3.65 3.05 -11.92
CA PHE A 176 -2.24 2.89 -12.31
C PHE A 176 -1.94 2.16 -13.62
N PHE A 177 -2.89 1.43 -14.21
CA PHE A 177 -2.65 0.66 -15.44
C PHE A 177 -3.64 1.07 -16.52
N ASP A 178 -3.20 0.97 -17.76
CA ASP A 178 -4.04 1.09 -18.94
C ASP A 178 -4.74 -0.26 -19.24
N ARG A 179 -6.02 -0.20 -19.63
CA ARG A 179 -6.84 -1.41 -19.83
C ARG A 179 -6.48 -2.14 -21.11
N ALA A 180 -6.19 -1.41 -22.18
CA ALA A 180 -5.95 -1.99 -23.49
C ALA A 180 -4.59 -2.69 -23.54
N SER A 181 -3.54 -2.01 -23.08
CA SER A 181 -2.18 -2.52 -23.10
C SER A 181 -1.83 -3.39 -21.89
N GLY A 182 -2.49 -3.19 -20.74
CA GLY A 182 -2.09 -3.79 -19.47
C GLY A 182 -0.81 -3.18 -18.87
N ASN A 183 -0.24 -2.15 -19.51
CA ASN A 183 0.97 -1.48 -19.06
C ASN A 183 0.68 -0.43 -17.98
N PRO A 184 1.67 -0.13 -17.12
CA PRO A 184 1.64 1.04 -16.25
C PRO A 184 1.35 2.33 -17.02
N LYS A 185 0.52 3.21 -16.47
CA LYS A 185 0.30 4.58 -16.99
C LYS A 185 1.44 5.54 -16.65
N TYR A 186 2.25 5.19 -15.67
CA TYR A 186 3.26 6.05 -15.08
C TYR A 186 4.65 5.40 -15.11
N PRO A 187 5.74 6.17 -14.98
CA PRO A 187 7.09 5.63 -14.97
C PRO A 187 7.28 4.55 -13.89
N VAL A 188 7.87 3.43 -14.28
CA VAL A 188 8.23 2.33 -13.39
C VAL A 188 9.72 2.06 -13.50
N THR A 189 10.41 2.10 -12.36
CA THR A 189 11.82 1.73 -12.26
C THR A 189 11.96 0.40 -11.53
N VAL A 190 12.93 -0.41 -11.92
CA VAL A 190 13.36 -1.56 -11.12
C VAL A 190 14.58 -1.10 -10.34
N LEU A 191 14.56 -1.29 -9.03
CA LEU A 191 15.67 -0.87 -8.17
C LEU A 191 16.93 -1.65 -8.56
N PRO A 192 18.07 -0.96 -8.81
CA PRO A 192 19.33 -1.64 -9.07
C PRO A 192 19.70 -2.59 -7.93
N GLN A 193 20.36 -3.69 -8.26
CA GLN A 193 20.69 -4.74 -7.28
C GLN A 193 21.52 -4.19 -6.11
N ALA A 194 22.51 -3.33 -6.40
CA ALA A 194 23.35 -2.70 -5.38
C ALA A 194 22.55 -1.80 -4.41
N GLU A 195 21.64 -0.97 -4.94
CA GLU A 195 20.75 -0.15 -4.09
C GLU A 195 19.82 -1.01 -3.24
N ARG A 196 19.30 -2.11 -3.81
CA ARG A 196 18.49 -3.05 -3.06
C ARG A 196 19.28 -3.74 -1.94
N ASP A 197 20.52 -4.11 -2.20
CA ASP A 197 21.39 -4.75 -1.23
C ASP A 197 21.75 -3.80 -0.09
N ALA A 198 21.94 -2.51 -0.38
CA ALA A 198 22.15 -1.47 0.62
C ALA A 198 20.95 -1.28 1.58
N LEU A 199 19.72 -1.63 1.17
CA LEU A 199 18.54 -1.57 2.03
C LEU A 199 18.41 -2.77 2.96
N ARG A 200 19.01 -3.92 2.64
CA ARG A 200 18.84 -5.17 3.41
C ARG A 200 19.25 -5.03 4.88
N PRO A 201 20.36 -4.38 5.24
CA PRO A 201 20.74 -4.19 6.63
C PRO A 201 19.72 -3.38 7.44
N LEU A 202 18.88 -2.57 6.80
CA LEU A 202 17.87 -1.75 7.47
C LEU A 202 16.56 -2.50 7.71
N CYS A 203 16.43 -3.75 7.26
CA CYS A 203 15.18 -4.48 7.23
C CYS A 203 15.28 -5.84 7.93
N GLY A 204 14.12 -6.37 8.32
CA GLY A 204 13.98 -7.66 8.98
C GLY A 204 14.16 -7.59 10.49
N PRO A 205 14.24 -8.74 11.17
CA PRO A 205 14.17 -8.79 12.63
C PRO A 205 15.32 -8.16 13.40
N ARG A 206 16.47 -7.99 12.75
CA ARG A 206 17.69 -7.45 13.37
C ARG A 206 18.33 -6.45 12.40
N PRO A 207 17.73 -5.26 12.24
CA PRO A 207 18.34 -4.24 11.41
C PRO A 207 19.67 -3.81 12.05
N ALA A 208 20.66 -3.49 11.23
CA ALA A 208 21.84 -2.78 11.68
C ALA A 208 21.38 -1.46 12.32
N SER A 209 21.91 -1.15 13.50
CA SER A 209 21.67 0.13 14.15
C SER A 209 22.00 1.26 13.17
N ALA A 210 21.02 2.13 12.89
CA ALA A 210 21.23 3.34 12.12
C ALA A 210 22.04 4.36 12.92
#